data_AF-A0A538Q473-F1
#
_entry.id   AF-A0A538Q473-F1
#
_cell.length_a   1.000
_cell.length_b   1.000
_cell.length_c   1.000
_cell.angle_alpha   90.00
_cell.angle_beta   90.00
_cell.angle_gamma   90.00
#
_symmetry.space_group_name_H-M   'P 1'
#
loop_
_entity.id
_entity.type
_entity.pdbx_description
1 polymer ?
#
loop_
_entity_poly.entity_id
_entity_poly.type
_entity_poly.pdbx_seq_one_letter_code
_entity_poly.pdbx_strand_id
1 'polypeptide(L)' 'MVSQIAARAPALLVLLLTAHGSEQLVRIASSRGACGCLSKPFDIDEIARAIEHARAPRRA' A
#
# COMPACT_ATOMS: atom_id res chain seq x y z
N MET A 1 8.96 9.51 -0.26
CA MET A 1 7.84 9.68 0.68
C MET A 1 7.56 8.40 1.47
N VAL A 2 7.10 7.30 0.85
CA VAL A 2 6.85 6.02 1.58
C VAL A 2 8.07 5.55 2.38
N SER A 3 9.26 5.63 1.79
CA SER A 3 10.53 5.27 2.46
C SER A 3 10.81 6.09 3.74
N GLN A 4 10.38 7.35 3.80
CA GLN A 4 10.56 8.19 5.00
C GLN A 4 9.59 7.80 6.11
N ILE A 5 8.36 7.38 5.76
CA ILE A 5 7.38 6.85 6.72
C ILE A 5 7.89 5.52 7.27
N ALA A 6 8.31 4.61 6.39
CA ALA A 6 8.85 3.30 6.76
C ALA A 6 10.09 3.42 7.67
N ALA A 7 10.97 4.40 7.42
CA ALA A 7 12.13 4.64 8.28
C ALA A 7 11.77 5.18 9.67
N ARG A 8 10.70 5.98 9.79
CA ARG A 8 10.30 6.61 11.07
C ARG A 8 9.36 5.74 11.90
N ALA A 9 8.52 4.94 11.25
CA ALA A 9 7.54 4.07 11.89
C ALA A 9 7.45 2.75 11.11
N PRO A 10 8.41 1.83 11.31
CA PRO A 10 8.47 0.59 10.53
C PRO A 10 7.25 -0.32 10.68
N ALA A 11 6.52 -0.21 11.81
CA ALA A 11 5.30 -0.96 12.08
C ALA A 11 4.03 -0.31 11.48
N LEU A 12 4.11 0.91 10.94
CA LEU A 12 2.98 1.59 10.35
C LEU A 12 2.73 1.07 8.92
N LEU A 13 1.55 0.49 8.70
CA LEU A 13 1.13 0.01 7.38
C LEU A 13 0.82 1.21 6.46
N VAL A 14 1.36 1.19 5.23
CA VAL A 14 1.16 2.24 4.23
C VAL A 14 0.51 1.66 2.97
N LEU A 15 -0.72 2.09 2.69
CA LEU A 15 -1.42 1.84 1.43
C LEU A 15 -1.27 3.04 0.49
N LEU A 16 -0.71 2.83 -0.69
CA LEU A 16 -0.56 3.87 -1.70
C LEU A 16 -1.81 3.97 -2.58
N LEU A 17 -2.28 5.19 -2.85
CA LEU A 17 -3.39 5.45 -3.78
C LEU A 17 -2.85 6.28 -4.95
N THR A 18 -3.00 5.82 -6.19
CA THR A 18 -2.42 6.50 -7.38
C THR A 18 -3.44 6.68 -8.50
N ALA A 19 -3.43 7.81 -9.21
CA ALA A 19 -4.29 8.01 -10.39
C ALA A 19 -3.69 7.46 -11.70
N HIS A 20 -2.39 7.19 -11.70
CA HIS A 20 -1.67 6.61 -12.83
C HIS A 20 -1.00 5.33 -12.36
N GLY A 21 -1.80 4.28 -12.17
CA GLY A 21 -1.31 2.97 -11.74
C GLY A 21 -0.53 2.28 -12.85
N SER A 22 0.76 2.62 -13.00
CA SER A 22 1.66 1.75 -13.75
C SER A 22 2.11 0.60 -12.85
N GLU A 23 2.25 -0.61 -13.39
CA GLU A 23 2.78 -1.75 -12.64
C GLU A 23 4.15 -1.45 -12.01
N GLN A 24 4.94 -0.58 -12.66
CA GLN A 24 6.21 -0.11 -12.14
C GLN A 24 6.05 0.67 -10.82
N LEU A 25 5.03 1.53 -10.70
CA LEU A 25 4.75 2.26 -9.45
C LEU A 25 4.32 1.31 -8.33
N VAL A 26 3.54 0.27 -8.65
CA VAL A 26 3.16 -0.77 -7.68
C VAL A 26 4.41 -1.50 -7.16
N ARG A 27 5.30 -1.94 -8.05
CA ARG A 27 6.55 -2.60 -7.65
C ARG A 27 7.46 -1.70 -6.81
N ILE A 28 7.58 -0.42 -7.18
CA ILE A 28 8.39 0.56 -6.44
C ILE A 28 7.79 0.86 -5.07
N ALA A 29 6.46 0.92 -4.95
CA ALA A 29 5.81 1.15 -3.67
C ALA A 29 6.06 -0.01 -2.70
N SER A 30 5.90 -1.26 -3.18
CA SER A 30 6.16 -2.45 -2.38
C SER A 30 7.61 -2.55 -1.92
N SER A 31 8.59 -2.27 -2.79
CA SER A 31 10.01 -2.30 -2.41
C SER A 31 10.42 -1.19 -1.43
N ARG A 32 9.58 -0.17 -1.26
CA ARG A 32 9.84 0.99 -0.37
C ARG A 32 9.04 0.96 0.93
N GLY A 33 8.35 -0.15 1.23
CA GLY A 33 7.64 -0.35 2.49
C GLY A 33 6.13 -0.06 2.44
N ALA A 34 5.53 0.07 1.26
CA ALA A 34 4.07 0.03 1.15
C ALA A 34 3.58 -1.43 1.32
N CYS A 35 2.49 -1.61 2.05
CA CYS A 35 1.82 -2.92 2.17
C CYS A 35 0.84 -3.19 1.03
N GLY A 36 0.49 -2.17 0.23
CA GLY A 36 -0.37 -2.29 -0.93
C GLY A 36 -0.42 -1.00 -1.76
N CYS A 37 -1.00 -1.10 -2.96
CA CYS A 37 -1.23 0.02 -3.86
C CYS A 37 -2.59 -0.15 -4.55
N LEU A 38 -3.42 0.89 -4.56
CA LEU A 38 -4.69 0.95 -5.31
C LEU A 38 -4.61 2.03 -6.39
N SER A 39 -5.04 1.71 -7.61
CA SER A 39 -5.19 2.69 -8.67
C SER A 39 -6.57 3.32 -8.60
N LYS A 40 -6.67 4.62 -8.91
CA LYS A 40 -7.94 5.30 -9.13
C LYS A 40 -8.45 4.99 -10.56
N PRO A 41 -9.77 5.00 -10.76
CA PRO A 41 -10.81 5.11 -9.74
C PRO A 41 -10.88 3.83 -8.88
N PHE A 42 -11.29 3.97 -7.62
CA PHE A 42 -11.62 2.88 -6.73
C PHE A 42 -12.92 3.23 -5.99
N ASP A 43 -13.65 2.21 -5.55
CA ASP A 43 -14.76 2.37 -4.62
C ASP A 43 -14.34 2.19 -3.15
N ILE A 44 -15.29 2.38 -2.23
CA ILE A 44 -15.02 2.28 -0.79
C ILE A 44 -14.80 0.83 -0.34
N ASP A 45 -15.40 -0.14 -1.03
CA ASP A 45 -15.26 -1.55 -0.71
C ASP A 45 -13.86 -2.06 -1.09
N GLU A 46 -13.30 -1.56 -2.18
CA GLU A 46 -11.92 -1.81 -2.58
C GLU A 46 -10.92 -1.29 -1.53
N ILE A 47 -11.16 -0.11 -0.97
CA ILE A 47 -10.34 0.42 0.13
C ILE A 47 -10.48 -0.46 1.37
N ALA A 48 -11.71 -0.80 1.76
CA ALA A 48 -11.96 -1.61 2.94
C ALA A 48 -11.27 -2.98 2.84
N ARG A 49 -11.39 -3.66 1.69
CA ARG A 49 -10.71 -4.93 1.43
C ARG A 49 -9.19 -4.81 1.49
N ALA A 50 -8.63 -3.73 0.94
CA ALA A 50 -7.18 -3.51 0.97
C ALA A 50 -6.68 -3.30 2.41
N ILE A 51 -7.43 -2.58 3.24
CA ILE A 51 -7.12 -2.39 4.67
C ILE A 51 -7.19 -3.71 5.42
N GLU A 52 -8.26 -4.49 5.24
CA GLU A 52 -8.41 -5.79 5.89
C GLU A 52 -7.30 -6.76 5.48
N HIS A 53 -6.95 -6.79 4.19
CA HIS A 53 -5.84 -7.60 3.69
C HIS A 53 -4.49 -7.19 4.28
N ALA A 54 -4.25 -5.88 4.44
CA ALA A 54 -3.02 -5.36 5.04
C ALA A 54 -2.92 -5.67 6.54
N ARG A 55 -4.05 -5.78 7.24
CA ARG A 55 -4.13 -6.11 8.68
C ARG A 55 -4.04 -7.61 8.97
N ALA A 56 -4.40 -8.45 8.00
CA ALA A 56 -4.28 -9.89 8.16
C ALA A 56 -2.83 -10.25 8.52
N PRO A 57 -2.59 -11.14 9.51
CA PRO A 57 -1.24 -11.52 9.86
C PRO A 57 -0.55 -12.07 8.61
N ARG A 58 0.62 -11.50 8.26
CA ARG A 58 1.52 -12.07 7.25
C ARG A 58 1.85 -13.48 7.73
N ARG A 59 1.12 -14.48 7.24
CA ARG A 59 1.50 -15.88 7.39
C ARG A 59 2.87 -15.99 6.72
N ALA A 60 3.87 -16.28 7.54
CA ALA A 60 5.25 -16.51 7.14
C ALA A 60 5.35 -17.71 6.20
#